data_AF-A0A922WLX8-F1
#
_entry.id   AF-A0A922WLX8-F1
#
_cell.length_a   1.000
_cell.length_b   1.000
_cell.length_c   1.000
_cell.angle_alpha   90.00
_cell.angle_beta   90.00
_cell.angle_gamma   90.00
#
_symmetry.space_group_name_H-M   'P 1'
#
loop_
_entity.id
_entity.type
_entity.pdbx_description
1 polymer ?
#
loop_
_entity_poly.entity_id
_entity_poly.type
_entity_poly.pdbx_seq_one_letter_code
_entity_poly.pdbx_strand_id
1 'polypeptide(L)'
;YPADGKDRLAKTASSIVGIKREALISRQPSQYGEFDVIDPLSEDTTQLTGRGQRISLKDADGKMLASYVIGKAVPGRNGQFYIRPLDTSDKNVYAAKVNINLSTRFTDWIEPDLLKLDATRLKSVAIDKYTVDEARGRLIGRDTNQLTRATPNDPWVLANLDPTMEQLNEPEVRKLVEGLDNMKIVGVRPKPPRLSRDLKFDKGIAIDPATQMDLVSSGFFPVKSDDGGSEIYAKEGDLAAITDQGVVYVLRFGNVFSGTEQEIEFGFANRTDETSQADAKKDEAGGKTDDTKKADPSKSRNRYLFVMAQFNPEALGPKPEPPVEPKPFVMPEGVKPAAEGQAATADGPASASTPANTTMGEAEIAAAREAAAQAQAKFLEATRKYKDDLRDWEDRKLEGERQVKQLNQRFADWYYVISAESFDALQQGRKTLVQPKSAEEATEGRPQIPAPTAPVIPE
;
A
#
# COMPACT_ATOMS: atom_id res chain seq x y z
N TYR A 1 9.29 12.91 8.51
CA TYR A 1 8.79 12.30 7.28
C TYR A 1 9.06 13.26 6.12
N PRO A 2 9.53 12.78 4.95
CA PRO A 2 9.86 13.65 3.82
C PRO A 2 8.61 14.34 3.26
N ALA A 3 8.75 15.58 2.77
CA ALA A 3 7.68 16.24 2.00
C ALA A 3 7.64 15.67 0.57
N ASP A 4 6.97 14.54 0.38
CA ASP A 4 6.89 13.82 -0.90
C ASP A 4 5.65 14.17 -1.74
N GLY A 5 4.81 15.11 -1.29
CA GLY A 5 3.70 15.70 -2.04
C GLY A 5 4.17 16.66 -3.14
N LYS A 6 4.83 16.11 -4.18
CA LYS A 6 5.56 16.85 -5.23
C LYS A 6 4.76 18.00 -5.85
N ASP A 7 3.51 17.76 -6.23
CA ASP A 7 2.70 18.77 -6.93
C ASP A 7 2.40 19.98 -6.06
N ARG A 8 2.05 19.75 -4.79
CA ARG A 8 1.80 20.86 -3.87
C ARG A 8 3.08 21.58 -3.54
N LEU A 9 4.14 20.84 -3.22
CA LEU A 9 5.45 21.41 -2.93
C LEU A 9 5.91 22.31 -4.09
N ALA A 10 5.80 21.85 -5.34
CA ALA A 10 6.13 22.62 -6.53
C ALA A 10 5.25 23.86 -6.70
N LYS A 11 3.93 23.74 -6.53
CA LYS A 11 2.99 24.87 -6.60
C LYS A 11 3.30 25.92 -5.53
N THR A 12 3.48 25.51 -4.27
CA THR A 12 3.77 26.43 -3.17
C THR A 12 5.14 27.07 -3.32
N ALA A 13 6.17 26.29 -3.66
CA ALA A 13 7.51 26.82 -3.92
C ALA A 13 7.50 27.87 -5.04
N SER A 14 6.83 27.57 -6.16
CA SER A 14 6.69 28.50 -7.29
C SER A 14 5.94 29.78 -6.89
N SER A 15 4.90 29.66 -6.04
CA SER A 15 4.15 30.82 -5.55
C SER A 15 4.98 31.74 -4.65
N ILE A 16 5.91 31.18 -3.86
CA ILE A 16 6.77 31.93 -2.95
C ILE A 16 7.92 32.60 -3.72
N VAL A 17 8.62 31.83 -4.57
CA VAL A 17 9.73 32.36 -5.39
C VAL A 17 9.23 33.38 -6.43
N GLY A 18 8.00 33.20 -6.91
CA GLY A 18 7.36 34.07 -7.90
C GLY A 18 6.84 35.40 -7.36
N ILE A 19 6.99 35.71 -6.06
CA ILE A 19 6.51 36.97 -5.48
C ILE A 19 7.28 38.14 -6.09
N LYS A 20 6.59 38.96 -6.87
CA LYS A 20 7.16 40.15 -7.51
C LYS A 20 7.10 41.34 -6.57
N ARG A 21 8.23 42.04 -6.44
CA ARG A 21 8.34 43.32 -5.70
C ARG A 21 7.75 44.44 -6.57
N GLU A 22 6.44 44.64 -6.52
CA GLU A 22 5.72 45.49 -7.49
C GLU A 22 5.93 47.00 -7.26
N ALA A 23 5.90 47.45 -6.00
CA ALA A 23 6.13 48.85 -5.66
C ALA A 23 7.00 48.98 -4.42
N LEU A 24 7.99 49.87 -4.48
CA LEU A 24 8.78 50.25 -3.31
C LEU A 24 7.95 51.18 -2.42
N ILE A 25 7.78 50.82 -1.15
CA ILE A 25 6.96 51.56 -0.18
C ILE A 25 7.82 52.35 0.79
N SER A 26 8.86 51.72 1.35
CA SER A 26 9.76 52.37 2.29
C SER A 26 11.18 51.81 2.19
N ARG A 27 12.15 52.65 2.54
CA ARG A 27 13.57 52.28 2.72
C ARG A 27 14.01 52.40 4.19
N GLN A 28 13.11 52.78 5.10
CA GLN A 28 13.42 53.13 6.47
C GLN A 28 13.06 51.99 7.43
N PRO A 29 14.04 51.39 8.13
CA PRO A 29 13.77 50.33 9.11
C PRO A 29 12.87 50.76 10.28
N SER A 30 12.90 52.04 10.65
CA SER A 30 12.03 52.60 11.70
C SER A 30 10.54 52.49 11.38
N GLN A 31 10.18 52.33 10.09
CA GLN A 31 8.80 52.23 9.64
C GLN A 31 8.30 50.77 9.52
N TYR A 32 9.11 49.77 9.85
CA TYR A 32 8.68 48.37 9.71
C TYR A 32 7.41 48.04 10.51
N GLY A 33 7.28 48.62 11.71
CA GLY A 33 6.08 48.46 12.52
C GLY A 33 4.83 49.09 11.91
N GLU A 34 4.98 50.12 11.06
CA GLU A 34 3.84 50.74 10.36
C GLU A 34 3.24 49.82 9.30
N PHE A 35 4.00 48.86 8.77
CA PHE A 35 3.59 47.94 7.71
C PHE A 35 3.42 46.50 8.19
N ASP A 36 3.58 46.25 9.49
CA ASP A 36 3.62 44.93 10.11
C ASP A 36 4.68 43.98 9.50
N VAL A 37 5.85 44.51 9.11
CA VAL A 37 6.92 43.72 8.46
C VAL A 37 8.12 43.45 9.36
N ILE A 38 7.98 43.63 10.68
CA ILE A 38 9.00 43.22 11.65
C ILE A 38 9.06 41.68 11.67
N ASP A 39 10.26 41.11 11.68
CA ASP A 39 10.42 39.66 11.70
C ASP A 39 9.86 39.09 13.01
N PRO A 40 8.88 38.16 12.97
CA PRO A 40 8.35 37.54 14.17
C PRO A 40 9.42 36.80 14.99
N LEU A 41 10.52 36.35 14.36
CA LEU A 41 11.65 35.69 15.02
C LEU A 41 12.75 36.67 15.47
N SER A 42 12.53 37.99 15.38
CA SER A 42 13.49 38.98 15.86
C SER A 42 13.63 38.93 17.38
N GLU A 43 14.87 38.86 17.87
CA GLU A 43 15.23 38.95 19.29
C GLU A 43 15.13 40.38 19.86
N ASP A 44 14.87 41.38 19.00
CA ASP A 44 14.69 42.77 19.44
C ASP A 44 13.41 42.90 20.29
N THR A 45 13.60 43.01 21.60
CA THR A 45 12.54 43.14 22.60
C THR A 45 11.94 44.55 22.67
N THR A 46 12.52 45.53 21.96
CA THR A 46 11.98 46.89 21.91
C THR A 46 10.86 47.05 20.86
N GLN A 47 10.76 46.11 19.91
CA GLN A 47 9.77 46.10 18.84
C GLN A 47 8.85 44.88 18.94
N LEU A 48 7.91 44.93 19.89
CA LEU A 48 6.94 43.85 20.14
C LEU A 48 5.66 43.98 19.29
N THR A 49 5.35 45.17 18.80
CA THR A 49 4.18 45.45 17.95
C THR A 49 4.60 45.59 16.49
N GLY A 50 3.71 45.21 15.55
CA GLY A 50 3.98 45.30 14.10
C GLY A 50 4.82 44.14 13.55
N ARG A 51 4.75 42.96 14.19
CA ARG A 51 5.37 41.73 13.70
C ARG A 51 4.49 41.09 12.63
N GLY A 52 5.13 40.70 11.52
CA GLY A 52 4.46 40.06 10.40
C GLY A 52 4.51 38.54 10.46
N GLN A 53 4.07 37.91 9.38
CA GLN A 53 4.20 36.48 9.16
C GLN A 53 5.46 36.19 8.36
N ARG A 54 6.34 35.34 8.90
CA ARG A 54 7.56 34.92 8.19
C ARG A 54 7.30 33.66 7.39
N ILE A 55 7.70 33.69 6.12
CA ILE A 55 7.75 32.51 5.26
C ILE A 55 9.19 32.36 4.79
N SER A 56 9.76 31.17 4.98
CA SER A 56 11.10 30.82 4.53
C SER A 56 11.06 29.51 3.77
N LEU A 57 11.55 29.51 2.55
CA LEU A 57 11.72 28.33 1.70
C LEU A 57 13.22 28.04 1.58
N LYS A 58 13.60 26.80 1.87
CA LYS A 58 14.98 26.31 1.78
C LYS A 58 15.03 25.07 0.88
N ASP A 59 16.18 24.82 0.28
CA ASP A 59 16.43 23.54 -0.39
C ASP A 59 16.84 22.44 0.59
N ALA A 60 17.13 21.25 0.06
CA ALA A 60 17.52 20.08 0.86
C ALA A 60 18.82 20.28 1.64
N ASP A 61 19.73 21.14 1.16
CA ASP A 61 21.00 21.47 1.82
C ASP A 61 20.83 22.61 2.86
N GLY A 62 19.60 23.10 3.04
CA GLY A 62 19.27 24.18 3.95
C GLY A 62 19.60 25.57 3.39
N LYS A 63 20.01 25.69 2.12
CA LYS A 63 20.24 26.98 1.48
C LYS A 63 18.90 27.68 1.27
N MET A 64 18.87 28.96 1.61
CA MET A 64 17.68 29.79 1.49
C MET A 64 17.37 30.08 0.02
N LEU A 65 16.19 29.69 -0.44
CA LEU A 65 15.70 29.93 -1.80
C LEU A 65 14.88 31.22 -1.88
N ALA A 66 14.04 31.45 -0.87
CA ALA A 66 13.24 32.65 -0.72
C ALA A 66 12.86 32.84 0.75
N SER A 67 12.84 34.08 1.22
CA SER A 67 12.37 34.38 2.57
C SER A 67 11.79 35.78 2.64
N TYR A 68 10.58 35.89 3.19
CA TYR A 68 9.86 37.15 3.29
C TYR A 68 9.19 37.27 4.66
N VAL A 69 9.09 38.49 5.16
CA VAL A 69 8.07 38.86 6.15
C VAL A 69 6.90 39.48 5.40
N ILE A 70 5.73 38.90 5.57
CA ILE A 70 4.46 39.39 5.03
C ILE A 70 3.76 40.15 6.14
N GLY A 71 3.55 41.44 5.92
CA GLY A 71 2.81 42.31 6.81
C GLY A 71 1.34 42.45 6.40
N LYS A 72 0.72 43.55 6.80
CA LYS A 72 -0.70 43.79 6.55
C LYS A 72 -1.03 44.02 5.08
N ALA A 73 -2.32 43.87 4.77
CA ALA A 73 -2.86 44.16 3.45
C ALA A 73 -2.68 45.64 3.09
N VAL A 74 -2.39 45.91 1.82
CA VAL A 74 -2.28 47.27 1.29
C VAL A 74 -3.69 47.86 1.16
N PRO A 75 -3.98 49.03 1.77
CA PRO A 75 -5.30 49.64 1.70
C PRO A 75 -5.77 49.86 0.25
N GLY A 76 -7.02 49.51 -0.03
CA GLY A 76 -7.64 49.71 -1.36
C GLY A 76 -7.13 48.79 -2.47
N ARG A 77 -6.30 47.78 -2.16
CA ARG A 77 -5.76 46.84 -3.15
C ARG A 77 -5.90 45.40 -2.69
N ASN A 78 -6.91 44.71 -3.23
CA ASN A 78 -7.21 43.32 -2.89
C ASN A 78 -6.05 42.38 -3.26
N GLY A 79 -5.62 41.56 -2.30
CA GLY A 79 -4.56 40.57 -2.48
C GLY A 79 -3.13 41.13 -2.56
N GLN A 80 -2.94 42.43 -2.31
CA GLN A 80 -1.62 43.02 -2.11
C GLN A 80 -1.31 43.16 -0.62
N PHE A 81 -0.09 42.79 -0.25
CA PHE A 81 0.43 42.89 1.11
C PHE A 81 1.77 43.61 1.10
N TYR A 82 2.10 44.24 2.23
CA TYR A 82 3.45 44.72 2.44
C TYR A 82 4.38 43.53 2.69
N ILE A 83 5.52 43.50 2.01
CA ILE A 83 6.51 42.45 2.15
C ILE A 83 7.90 43.04 2.41
N ARG A 84 8.69 42.33 3.21
CA ARG A 84 10.11 42.62 3.41
C ARG A 84 10.93 41.36 3.09
N PRO A 85 11.83 41.40 2.09
CA PRO A 85 12.75 40.31 1.83
C PRO A 85 13.70 40.09 3.01
N LEU A 86 13.96 38.83 3.35
CA LEU A 86 14.94 38.41 4.35
C LEU A 86 16.07 37.55 3.74
N ASP A 87 15.88 37.11 2.51
CA ASP A 87 16.83 36.32 1.71
C ASP A 87 17.97 37.15 1.11
N THR A 88 17.89 38.47 1.23
CA THR A 88 18.85 39.44 0.70
C THR A 88 19.18 40.47 1.77
N SER A 89 20.27 41.22 1.60
CA SER A 89 20.60 42.36 2.47
C SER A 89 19.69 43.59 2.25
N ASP A 90 18.59 43.40 1.50
CA ASP A 90 17.62 44.42 1.16
C ASP A 90 16.76 44.77 2.38
N LYS A 91 16.84 46.02 2.83
CA LYS A 91 16.08 46.54 3.97
C LYS A 91 14.79 47.23 3.57
N ASN A 92 14.42 47.15 2.29
CA ASN A 92 13.25 47.85 1.78
C ASN A 92 11.94 47.10 2.05
N VAL A 93 10.87 47.88 2.14
CA VAL A 93 9.49 47.38 2.19
C VAL A 93 8.88 47.57 0.81
N TYR A 94 8.25 46.52 0.30
CA TYR A 94 7.56 46.53 -0.97
C TYR A 94 6.08 46.22 -0.79
N ALA A 95 5.24 46.70 -1.71
CA ALA A 95 3.91 46.13 -1.92
C ALA A 95 4.03 45.06 -3.00
N ALA A 96 3.45 43.90 -2.74
CA ALA A 96 3.44 42.77 -3.67
C ALA A 96 2.10 42.06 -3.62
N LYS A 97 1.67 41.54 -4.77
CA LYS A 97 0.56 40.59 -4.82
C LYS A 97 1.01 39.25 -4.23
N VAL A 98 0.39 38.83 -3.13
CA VAL A 98 0.72 37.58 -2.44
C VAL A 98 -0.45 36.61 -2.63
N ASN A 99 -0.18 35.52 -3.33
CA ASN A 99 -1.13 34.41 -3.51
C ASN A 99 -0.41 33.10 -3.23
N ILE A 100 -0.23 32.79 -1.94
CA ILE A 100 0.49 31.61 -1.48
C ILE A 100 -0.53 30.58 -1.03
N ASN A 101 -0.43 29.37 -1.58
CA ASN A 101 -1.18 28.22 -1.08
C ASN A 101 -0.34 27.53 0.01
N LEU A 102 -0.53 27.95 1.26
CA LEU A 102 0.12 27.36 2.43
C LEU A 102 -0.90 26.55 3.23
N SER A 103 -0.47 25.41 3.77
CA SER A 103 -1.26 24.64 4.73
C SER A 103 -0.41 24.23 5.91
N THR A 104 -1.06 24.17 7.07
CA THR A 104 -0.48 23.68 8.32
C THR A 104 -0.72 22.20 8.54
N ARG A 105 -1.55 21.55 7.71
CA ARG A 105 -1.85 20.11 7.83
C ARG A 105 -0.70 19.29 7.29
N PHE A 106 -0.29 18.26 8.00
CA PHE A 106 0.77 17.36 7.58
C PHE A 106 0.42 16.64 6.27
N THR A 107 -0.80 16.11 6.16
CA THR A 107 -1.25 15.31 5.00
C THR A 107 -1.19 16.04 3.68
N ASP A 108 -1.21 17.38 3.74
CA ASP A 108 -1.15 18.26 2.59
C ASP A 108 0.23 18.28 1.92
N TRP A 109 1.30 17.92 2.64
CA TRP A 109 2.69 18.00 2.17
C TRP A 109 3.29 16.66 1.76
N ILE A 110 2.51 15.60 1.89
CA ILE A 110 2.96 14.23 1.64
C ILE A 110 2.14 13.59 0.53
N GLU A 111 2.60 12.44 0.05
CA GLU A 111 1.77 11.48 -0.66
C GLU A 111 0.88 10.75 0.37
N PRO A 112 -0.44 11.01 0.41
CA PRO A 112 -1.30 10.47 1.44
C PRO A 112 -1.59 8.97 1.26
N ASP A 113 -1.54 8.43 0.04
CA ASP A 113 -1.72 6.99 -0.19
C ASP A 113 -0.54 6.21 0.39
N LEU A 114 -0.81 5.44 1.46
CA LEU A 114 0.22 4.72 2.18
C LEU A 114 0.81 3.58 1.35
N LEU A 115 -0.05 2.74 0.76
CA LEU A 115 0.35 1.47 0.16
C LEU A 115 0.73 1.60 -1.31
N LYS A 116 0.27 2.65 -2.01
CA LYS A 116 0.42 2.75 -3.47
C LYS A 116 0.01 1.45 -4.15
N LEU A 117 -1.05 0.87 -3.61
CA LEU A 117 -1.60 -0.38 -4.05
C LEU A 117 -2.59 -0.06 -5.17
N ASP A 118 -2.70 -0.95 -6.14
CA ASP A 118 -3.77 -0.94 -7.12
C ASP A 118 -4.70 -2.12 -6.79
N ALA A 119 -5.92 -1.81 -6.36
CA ALA A 119 -6.95 -2.81 -6.07
C ALA A 119 -7.17 -3.81 -7.21
N THR A 120 -6.96 -3.44 -8.47
CA THR A 120 -7.13 -4.34 -9.62
C THR A 120 -6.07 -5.43 -9.69
N ARG A 121 -4.88 -5.19 -9.12
CA ARG A 121 -3.76 -6.14 -9.09
C ARG A 121 -3.80 -7.13 -7.94
N LEU A 122 -4.68 -6.92 -6.96
CA LEU A 122 -4.83 -7.84 -5.83
C LEU A 122 -5.26 -9.24 -6.29
N LYS A 123 -4.61 -10.28 -5.77
CA LYS A 123 -4.99 -11.68 -5.99
C LYS A 123 -5.42 -12.39 -4.71
N SER A 124 -4.84 -12.02 -3.58
CA SER A 124 -5.19 -12.62 -2.30
C SER A 124 -5.13 -11.59 -1.17
N VAL A 125 -6.05 -11.74 -0.22
CA VAL A 125 -6.06 -10.99 1.04
C VAL A 125 -6.24 -12.01 2.16
N ALA A 126 -5.29 -12.09 3.07
CA ALA A 126 -5.36 -12.88 4.29
C ALA A 126 -5.50 -11.94 5.49
N ILE A 127 -6.54 -12.13 6.29
CA ILE A 127 -6.84 -11.37 7.49
C ILE A 127 -6.65 -12.32 8.66
N ASP A 128 -5.73 -12.00 9.55
CA ASP A 128 -5.55 -12.72 10.81
C ASP A 128 -6.01 -11.83 11.97
N LYS A 129 -7.27 -11.98 12.34
CA LYS A 129 -7.89 -11.19 13.39
C LYS A 129 -7.65 -11.84 14.73
N TYR A 130 -6.88 -11.21 15.59
CA TYR A 130 -6.67 -11.67 16.95
C TYR A 130 -6.51 -10.47 17.89
N THR A 131 -6.55 -10.73 19.19
CA THR A 131 -6.07 -9.76 20.18
C THR A 131 -5.11 -10.40 21.18
N VAL A 132 -4.15 -9.63 21.67
CA VAL A 132 -3.16 -10.09 22.66
C VAL A 132 -3.69 -9.83 24.08
N ASP A 133 -3.83 -10.89 24.87
CA ASP A 133 -4.01 -10.79 26.33
C ASP A 133 -2.65 -10.46 26.97
N GLU A 134 -2.45 -9.19 27.30
CA GLU A 134 -1.20 -8.68 27.90
C GLU A 134 -0.89 -9.31 29.26
N ALA A 135 -1.92 -9.67 30.05
CA ALA A 135 -1.72 -10.25 31.37
C ALA A 135 -1.23 -11.70 31.28
N ARG A 136 -1.61 -12.42 30.21
CA ARG A 136 -1.27 -13.83 30.02
C ARG A 136 -0.22 -14.08 28.92
N GLY A 137 0.12 -13.06 28.14
CA GLY A 137 1.02 -13.17 26.99
C GLY A 137 0.52 -14.14 25.92
N ARG A 138 -0.78 -14.19 25.66
CA ARG A 138 -1.39 -15.14 24.71
C ARG A 138 -2.32 -14.45 23.72
N LEU A 139 -2.38 -14.98 22.51
CA LEU A 139 -3.38 -14.59 21.52
C LEU A 139 -4.75 -15.16 21.91
N ILE A 140 -5.78 -14.34 21.83
CA ILE A 140 -7.18 -14.72 22.05
C ILE A 140 -8.04 -14.29 20.86
N GLY A 141 -9.13 -15.03 20.62
CA GLY A 141 -10.12 -14.68 19.60
C GLY A 141 -9.60 -14.71 18.15
N ARG A 142 -8.62 -15.57 17.86
CA ARG A 142 -8.03 -15.70 16.52
C ARG A 142 -9.06 -16.18 15.50
N ASP A 143 -9.30 -15.40 14.46
CA ASP A 143 -10.16 -15.69 13.31
C ASP A 143 -9.38 -15.36 12.03
N THR A 144 -9.04 -16.38 11.25
CA THR A 144 -8.25 -16.24 10.02
C THR A 144 -9.13 -16.40 8.80
N ASN A 145 -9.17 -15.36 7.96
CA ASN A 145 -9.98 -15.31 6.75
C ASN A 145 -9.09 -15.08 5.54
N GLN A 146 -9.24 -15.91 4.50
CA GLN A 146 -8.43 -15.81 3.30
C GLN A 146 -9.31 -15.70 2.06
N LEU A 147 -9.16 -14.57 1.36
CA LEU A 147 -9.84 -14.25 0.12
C LEU A 147 -8.87 -14.41 -1.04
N THR A 148 -9.34 -14.99 -2.13
CA THR A 148 -8.55 -15.16 -3.38
C THR A 148 -9.40 -14.89 -4.61
N ARG A 149 -8.77 -14.40 -5.69
CA ARG A 149 -9.35 -14.38 -7.04
C ARG A 149 -8.30 -14.70 -8.08
N ALA A 150 -8.71 -15.29 -9.21
CA ALA A 150 -7.79 -15.73 -10.25
C ALA A 150 -7.32 -14.56 -11.14
N THR A 151 -8.26 -13.73 -11.59
CA THR A 151 -8.03 -12.52 -12.39
C THR A 151 -8.77 -11.32 -11.80
N PRO A 152 -8.46 -10.08 -12.22
CA PRO A 152 -9.13 -8.87 -11.72
C PRO A 152 -10.65 -8.85 -11.93
N ASN A 153 -11.15 -9.59 -12.93
CA ASN A 153 -12.56 -9.66 -13.29
C ASN A 153 -13.29 -10.86 -12.66
N ASP A 154 -12.56 -11.77 -12.03
CA ASP A 154 -13.17 -12.92 -11.36
C ASP A 154 -13.72 -12.53 -9.98
N PRO A 155 -14.82 -13.16 -9.54
CA PRO A 155 -15.33 -12.96 -8.20
C PRO A 155 -14.31 -13.44 -7.16
N TRP A 156 -14.32 -12.79 -6.00
CA TRP A 156 -13.57 -13.24 -4.84
C TRP A 156 -14.14 -14.55 -4.30
N VAL A 157 -13.26 -15.39 -3.76
CA VAL A 157 -13.59 -16.66 -3.10
C VAL A 157 -12.99 -16.64 -1.72
N LEU A 158 -13.79 -16.97 -0.70
CA LEU A 158 -13.34 -17.13 0.68
C LEU A 158 -12.98 -18.60 0.95
N ALA A 159 -11.80 -18.84 1.52
CA ALA A 159 -11.37 -20.17 1.95
C ALA A 159 -12.31 -20.71 3.05
N ASN A 160 -12.58 -22.02 3.01
CA ASN A 160 -13.43 -22.71 4.00
C ASN A 160 -14.89 -22.19 4.08
N LEU A 161 -15.41 -21.57 3.01
CA LEU A 161 -16.83 -21.22 2.87
C LEU A 161 -17.65 -22.49 2.58
N ASP A 162 -18.81 -22.65 3.21
CA ASP A 162 -19.76 -23.72 2.85
C ASP A 162 -20.71 -23.23 1.73
N PRO A 163 -20.51 -23.62 0.46
CA PRO A 163 -21.29 -23.08 -0.65
C PRO A 163 -22.77 -23.53 -0.67
N THR A 164 -23.15 -24.46 0.21
CA THR A 164 -24.53 -24.98 0.30
C THR A 164 -25.40 -24.12 1.21
N MET A 165 -24.82 -23.50 2.23
CA MET A 165 -25.53 -22.70 3.23
C MET A 165 -25.15 -21.22 3.18
N GLU A 166 -23.93 -20.93 2.74
CA GLU A 166 -23.29 -19.62 2.84
C GLU A 166 -22.92 -19.09 1.46
N GLN A 167 -22.95 -17.78 1.31
CA GLN A 167 -22.39 -17.07 0.17
C GLN A 167 -21.56 -15.88 0.63
N LEU A 168 -20.65 -15.45 -0.25
CA LEU A 168 -19.81 -14.30 0.04
C LEU A 168 -20.65 -13.02 0.10
N ASN A 169 -20.33 -12.17 1.07
CA ASN A 169 -20.88 -10.83 1.16
C ASN A 169 -20.02 -9.89 0.29
N GLU A 170 -20.32 -9.84 -1.01
CA GLU A 170 -19.56 -9.04 -1.99
C GLU A 170 -19.42 -7.54 -1.62
N PRO A 171 -20.45 -6.86 -1.08
CA PRO A 171 -20.30 -5.50 -0.57
C PRO A 171 -19.21 -5.32 0.48
N GLU A 172 -19.09 -6.25 1.44
CA GLU A 172 -18.07 -6.16 2.50
C GLU A 172 -16.67 -6.47 1.97
N VAL A 173 -16.56 -7.41 1.02
CA VAL A 173 -15.28 -7.68 0.32
C VAL A 173 -14.85 -6.46 -0.50
N ARG A 174 -15.79 -5.78 -1.16
CA ARG A 174 -15.50 -4.55 -1.89
C ARG A 174 -14.99 -3.45 -0.96
N LYS A 175 -15.64 -3.23 0.19
CA LYS A 175 -15.17 -2.28 1.21
C LYS A 175 -13.77 -2.59 1.71
N LEU A 176 -13.46 -3.87 1.94
CA LEU A 176 -12.11 -4.32 2.31
C LEU A 176 -11.08 -3.95 1.24
N VAL A 177 -11.35 -4.29 -0.03
CA VAL A 177 -10.46 -4.02 -1.16
C VAL A 177 -10.28 -2.51 -1.37
N GLU A 178 -11.36 -1.73 -1.33
CA GLU A 178 -11.32 -0.27 -1.44
C GLU A 178 -10.58 0.37 -0.25
N GLY A 179 -10.69 -0.21 0.95
CA GLY A 179 -9.98 0.23 2.15
C GLY A 179 -8.47 -0.02 2.07
N LEU A 180 -8.03 -1.10 1.41
CA LEU A 180 -6.62 -1.35 1.12
C LEU A 180 -6.07 -0.36 0.09
N ASP A 181 -6.83 -0.09 -0.97
CA ASP A 181 -6.46 0.80 -2.07
C ASP A 181 -6.40 2.28 -1.63
N ASN A 182 -7.38 2.72 -0.83
CA ASN A 182 -7.53 4.12 -0.43
C ASN A 182 -6.98 4.41 0.97
N MET A 183 -6.01 3.62 1.43
CA MET A 183 -5.46 3.77 2.77
C MET A 183 -4.66 5.07 2.88
N LYS A 184 -5.13 5.99 3.74
CA LYS A 184 -4.51 7.31 3.93
C LYS A 184 -3.68 7.38 5.20
N ILE A 185 -2.53 8.02 5.07
CA ILE A 185 -1.70 8.44 6.21
C ILE A 185 -2.37 9.63 6.88
N VAL A 186 -2.66 9.51 8.18
CA VAL A 186 -3.14 10.61 9.03
C VAL A 186 -2.01 11.15 9.90
N GLY A 187 -1.05 10.29 10.26
CA GLY A 187 0.10 10.68 11.05
C GLY A 187 1.26 9.71 10.90
N VAL A 188 2.43 10.11 11.40
CA VAL A 188 3.68 9.36 11.25
C VAL A 188 4.47 9.40 12.55
N ARG A 189 5.21 8.32 12.81
CA ARG A 189 6.11 8.20 13.95
C ARG A 189 7.43 7.59 13.48
N PRO A 190 8.58 8.08 13.97
CA PRO A 190 9.86 7.50 13.60
C PRO A 190 9.95 6.08 14.14
N LYS A 191 10.38 5.12 13.33
CA LYS A 191 10.66 3.77 13.84
C LYS A 191 11.77 3.84 14.89
N PRO A 192 11.71 2.99 15.92
CA PRO A 192 12.80 2.90 16.86
C PRO A 192 14.13 2.56 16.17
N PRO A 193 15.25 3.14 16.64
CA PRO A 193 16.55 2.86 16.05
C PRO A 193 16.84 1.35 16.12
N ARG A 194 17.45 0.82 15.06
CA ARG A 194 17.81 -0.60 14.90
C ARG A 194 16.64 -1.58 14.73
N LEU A 195 15.41 -1.09 14.56
CA LEU A 195 14.34 -1.91 14.01
C LEU A 195 14.56 -2.06 12.50
N SER A 196 14.76 -3.29 12.02
CA SER A 196 14.95 -3.56 10.60
C SER A 196 13.68 -3.28 9.79
N ARG A 197 13.82 -3.25 8.46
CA ARG A 197 12.72 -3.04 7.51
C ARG A 197 11.67 -4.15 7.61
N ASP A 198 12.10 -5.35 7.99
CA ASP A 198 11.24 -6.52 8.19
C ASP A 198 10.60 -6.57 9.59
N LEU A 199 10.67 -5.48 10.35
CA LEU A 199 10.15 -5.36 11.72
C LEU A 199 10.78 -6.34 12.72
N LYS A 200 12.03 -6.70 12.47
CA LYS A 200 12.84 -7.55 13.36
C LYS A 200 14.00 -6.74 13.95
N PHE A 201 14.34 -6.99 15.19
CA PHE A 201 15.58 -6.50 15.78
C PHE A 201 16.67 -7.54 15.55
N ASP A 202 17.86 -7.09 15.13
CA ASP A 202 18.98 -7.99 14.88
C ASP A 202 19.39 -8.74 16.17
N LYS A 203 20.00 -9.90 15.99
CA LYS A 203 20.42 -10.78 17.08
C LYS A 203 21.35 -10.05 18.05
N GLY A 204 21.08 -10.19 19.35
CA GLY A 204 21.89 -9.57 20.41
C GLY A 204 21.65 -8.08 20.62
N ILE A 205 20.70 -7.46 19.90
CA ILE A 205 20.27 -6.09 20.19
C ILE A 205 19.34 -6.10 21.40
N ALA A 206 19.78 -5.47 22.49
CA ALA A 206 18.90 -5.13 23.59
C ALA A 206 18.03 -3.93 23.20
N ILE A 207 16.72 -4.12 23.23
CA ILE A 207 15.75 -3.03 23.10
C ILE A 207 15.81 -2.22 24.39
N ASP A 208 16.04 -0.92 24.30
CA ASP A 208 16.08 -0.08 25.49
C ASP A 208 14.67 0.05 26.12
N PRO A 209 14.57 0.25 27.44
CA PRO A 209 13.27 0.27 28.12
C PRO A 209 12.30 1.35 27.60
N ALA A 210 12.80 2.49 27.13
CA ALA A 210 11.95 3.57 26.62
C ALA A 210 11.34 3.19 25.26
N THR A 211 12.14 2.64 24.35
CA THR A 211 11.66 2.07 23.08
C THR A 211 10.65 0.95 23.33
N GLN A 212 10.93 0.05 24.27
CA GLN A 212 10.01 -1.04 24.59
C GLN A 212 8.67 -0.50 25.11
N MET A 213 8.70 0.50 25.98
CA MET A 213 7.49 1.14 26.51
C MET A 213 6.70 1.87 25.40
N ASP A 214 7.38 2.57 24.49
CA ASP A 214 6.74 3.26 23.37
C ASP A 214 6.05 2.26 22.41
N LEU A 215 6.74 1.18 22.03
CA LEU A 215 6.17 0.12 21.20
C LEU A 215 4.96 -0.53 21.87
N VAL A 216 5.08 -0.93 23.15
CA VAL A 216 3.97 -1.55 23.89
C VAL A 216 2.79 -0.59 24.02
N SER A 217 3.05 0.70 24.30
CA SER A 217 1.98 1.72 24.36
C SER A 217 1.31 1.94 23.00
N SER A 218 2.07 1.76 21.92
CA SER A 218 1.58 1.77 20.55
C SER A 218 0.90 0.46 20.13
N GLY A 219 0.90 -0.57 20.99
CA GLY A 219 0.28 -1.88 20.76
C GLY A 219 1.15 -2.86 19.97
N PHE A 220 2.46 -2.73 20.09
CA PHE A 220 3.46 -3.55 19.42
C PHE A 220 4.37 -4.22 20.45
N PHE A 221 4.41 -5.55 20.43
CA PHE A 221 5.11 -6.36 21.42
C PHE A 221 6.32 -7.03 20.78
N PRO A 222 7.55 -6.65 21.16
CA PRO A 222 8.74 -7.37 20.76
C PRO A 222 8.80 -8.71 21.52
N VAL A 223 8.71 -9.82 20.79
CA VAL A 223 8.84 -11.18 21.31
C VAL A 223 10.15 -11.76 20.82
N LYS A 224 10.92 -12.38 21.73
CA LYS A 224 12.17 -13.05 21.34
C LYS A 224 11.83 -14.30 20.53
N SER A 225 12.43 -14.40 19.35
CA SER A 225 12.36 -15.62 18.53
C SER A 225 13.42 -16.61 18.99
N ASP A 226 13.19 -17.90 18.73
CA ASP A 226 14.08 -19.01 19.11
C ASP A 226 15.49 -18.86 18.51
N ASP A 227 15.60 -18.09 17.43
CA ASP A 227 16.85 -17.82 16.73
C ASP A 227 17.72 -16.73 17.38
N GLY A 228 17.26 -16.15 18.51
CA GLY A 228 17.93 -15.08 19.25
C GLY A 228 17.65 -13.67 18.73
N GLY A 229 16.80 -13.51 17.71
CA GLY A 229 16.23 -12.24 17.27
C GLY A 229 15.04 -11.80 18.12
N SER A 230 14.49 -10.62 17.85
CA SER A 230 13.18 -10.22 18.39
C SER A 230 12.27 -9.74 17.26
N GLU A 231 11.05 -10.27 17.22
CA GLU A 231 10.03 -9.96 16.23
C GLU A 231 8.87 -9.19 16.88
N ILE A 232 8.32 -8.23 16.16
CA ILE A 232 7.21 -7.41 16.64
C ILE A 232 5.87 -8.09 16.34
N TYR A 233 5.10 -8.42 17.37
CA TYR A 233 3.70 -8.80 17.24
C TYR A 233 2.79 -7.60 17.46
N ALA A 234 1.72 -7.49 16.65
CA ALA A 234 0.71 -6.46 16.82
C ALA A 234 -0.31 -6.89 17.88
N LYS A 235 -0.94 -5.93 18.55
CA LYS A 235 -2.03 -6.24 19.49
C LYS A 235 -3.30 -6.68 18.77
N GLU A 236 -3.58 -6.15 17.59
CA GLU A 236 -4.93 -6.10 17.01
C GLU A 236 -5.02 -6.76 15.64
N GLY A 237 -4.25 -7.82 15.45
CA GLY A 237 -4.25 -8.62 14.24
C GLY A 237 -3.33 -8.11 13.16
N ASP A 238 -3.22 -8.92 12.12
CA ASP A 238 -2.39 -8.69 10.95
C ASP A 238 -3.20 -8.90 9.66
N LEU A 239 -2.79 -8.23 8.59
CA LEU A 239 -3.34 -8.41 7.26
C LEU A 239 -2.23 -8.54 6.23
N ALA A 240 -2.30 -9.55 5.38
CA ALA A 240 -1.43 -9.73 4.24
C ALA A 240 -2.21 -9.57 2.92
N ALA A 241 -1.79 -8.65 2.06
CA ALA A 241 -2.38 -8.46 0.73
C ALA A 241 -1.35 -8.77 -0.36
N ILE A 242 -1.71 -9.60 -1.33
CA ILE A 242 -0.81 -10.14 -2.35
C ILE A 242 -1.27 -9.68 -3.73
N THR A 243 -0.35 -9.18 -4.55
CA THR A 243 -0.61 -8.76 -5.94
C THR A 243 -0.15 -9.79 -6.98
N ASP A 244 -0.64 -9.63 -8.22
CA ASP A 244 -0.28 -10.44 -9.39
C ASP A 244 1.17 -10.26 -9.89
N GLN A 245 1.88 -9.31 -9.29
CA GLN A 245 3.31 -9.03 -9.49
C GLN A 245 4.18 -9.59 -8.37
N GLY A 246 3.59 -10.31 -7.42
CA GLY A 246 4.33 -10.91 -6.30
C GLY A 246 4.69 -9.93 -5.18
N VAL A 247 4.04 -8.77 -5.11
CA VAL A 247 4.19 -7.85 -3.97
C VAL A 247 3.27 -8.32 -2.86
N VAL A 248 3.83 -8.56 -1.68
CA VAL A 248 3.12 -8.93 -0.46
C VAL A 248 3.20 -7.77 0.52
N TYR A 249 2.07 -7.12 0.79
CA TYR A 249 1.94 -6.09 1.80
C TYR A 249 1.56 -6.75 3.12
N VAL A 250 2.36 -6.56 4.17
CA VAL A 250 2.03 -7.04 5.51
C VAL A 250 1.79 -5.83 6.41
N LEU A 251 0.58 -5.78 6.97
CA LEU A 251 0.05 -4.73 7.81
C LEU A 251 -0.14 -5.29 9.22
N ARG A 252 0.52 -4.69 10.21
CA ARG A 252 0.42 -5.09 11.63
C ARG A 252 -0.27 -3.98 12.42
N PHE A 253 -1.42 -4.26 13.02
CA PHE A 253 -2.27 -3.25 13.65
C PHE A 253 -2.00 -3.10 15.16
N GLY A 254 -1.63 -1.89 15.57
CA GLY A 254 -1.35 -1.52 16.97
C GLY A 254 -2.58 -1.02 17.72
N ASN A 255 -2.38 -0.30 18.82
CA ASN A 255 -3.42 0.25 19.67
C ASN A 255 -4.22 1.37 18.99
N VAL A 256 -5.51 1.46 19.34
CA VAL A 256 -6.36 2.61 19.02
C VAL A 256 -6.14 3.72 20.06
N PHE A 257 -6.14 4.97 19.61
CA PHE A 257 -6.10 6.15 20.46
C PHE A 257 -7.02 7.23 19.90
N SER A 258 -7.30 8.26 20.69
CA SER A 258 -8.05 9.44 20.26
C SER A 258 -7.24 10.68 20.54
N GLY A 259 -7.16 11.59 19.58
CA GLY A 259 -6.40 12.83 19.72
C GLY A 259 -6.93 13.92 18.80
N THR A 260 -6.45 15.14 19.03
CA THR A 260 -6.65 16.26 18.11
C THR A 260 -5.82 16.05 16.83
N GLU A 261 -6.15 16.75 15.74
CA GLU A 261 -5.42 16.66 14.47
C GLU A 261 -3.90 16.84 14.68
N GLN A 262 -3.49 17.83 15.47
CA GLN A 262 -2.08 18.09 15.78
C GLN A 262 -1.43 16.96 16.59
N GLU A 263 -2.13 16.41 17.60
CA GLU A 263 -1.62 15.27 18.38
C GLU A 263 -1.43 14.02 17.51
N ILE A 264 -2.34 13.80 16.55
CA ILE A 264 -2.29 12.67 15.64
C ILE A 264 -1.14 12.82 14.66
N GLU A 265 -1.04 13.97 13.99
CA GLU A 265 -0.03 14.26 12.99
C GLU A 265 1.39 14.19 13.57
N PHE A 266 1.61 14.81 14.74
CA PHE A 266 2.96 15.00 15.29
C PHE A 266 3.32 14.07 16.47
N GLY A 267 2.35 13.41 17.10
CA GLY A 267 2.62 12.45 18.17
C GLY A 267 2.86 13.01 19.56
N PHE A 268 2.33 14.20 19.83
CA PHE A 268 2.46 14.83 21.15
C PHE A 268 1.48 14.30 22.22
N ALA A 269 0.67 13.29 21.92
CA ALA A 269 -0.42 12.80 22.79
C ALA A 269 0.00 12.37 24.22
N ASN A 270 1.30 12.21 24.51
CA ASN A 270 1.82 11.86 25.84
C ASN A 270 2.75 12.89 26.48
N ARG A 271 2.86 14.12 25.95
CA ARG A 271 3.43 15.22 26.75
C ARG A 271 2.28 15.87 27.50
N THR A 272 2.00 15.36 28.70
CA THR A 272 1.21 16.08 29.69
C THR A 272 1.74 17.51 29.78
N ASP A 273 0.95 18.47 29.29
CA ASP A 273 1.18 19.89 29.51
C ASP A 273 1.17 20.16 31.01
N GLU A 274 2.36 20.31 31.61
CA GLU A 274 2.55 20.88 32.94
C GLU A 274 2.15 22.36 33.03
N THR A 275 1.60 22.96 31.98
CA THR A 275 1.21 24.38 31.94
C THR A 275 -0.28 24.66 32.09
N SER A 276 -1.10 23.68 32.45
CA SER A 276 -2.54 23.88 32.74
C SER A 276 -2.87 23.76 34.24
N GLN A 277 -2.07 24.35 35.12
CA GLN A 277 -2.47 24.61 36.52
C GLN A 277 -2.75 26.11 36.73
N ALA A 278 -3.92 26.54 36.27
CA ALA A 278 -4.60 27.71 36.80
C ALA A 278 -6.07 27.62 36.41
N ASP A 279 -6.82 26.72 37.06
CA ASP A 279 -8.22 26.91 37.43
C ASP A 279 -8.73 25.63 38.13
N ALA A 280 -8.29 25.45 39.37
CA ALA A 280 -8.86 24.48 40.30
C ALA A 280 -9.44 25.21 41.52
N LYS A 281 -10.76 25.39 41.52
CA LYS A 281 -11.68 25.45 42.68
C LYS A 281 -13.06 25.81 42.14
N LYS A 282 -14.00 24.87 41.99
CA LYS A 282 -14.99 24.36 42.96
C LYS A 282 -15.95 23.50 42.11
N ASP A 283 -16.57 22.40 42.50
CA ASP A 283 -17.06 21.93 43.80
C ASP A 283 -17.07 20.39 43.79
N GLU A 284 -16.77 19.77 44.93
CA GLU A 284 -17.15 18.39 45.21
C GLU A 284 -18.63 18.35 45.65
N ALA A 285 -19.44 17.49 45.02
CA ALA A 285 -20.48 16.72 45.70
C ALA A 285 -21.09 15.65 44.77
N GLY A 286 -20.80 14.38 45.06
CA GLY A 286 -21.80 13.30 45.08
C GLY A 286 -22.27 12.68 43.76
N GLY A 287 -21.79 11.45 43.51
CA GLY A 287 -22.70 10.32 43.27
C GLY A 287 -23.03 9.91 41.83
N LYS A 288 -22.66 8.65 41.55
CA LYS A 288 -23.11 7.73 40.48
C LYS A 288 -22.51 7.92 39.07
N THR A 289 -21.69 6.92 38.75
CA THR A 289 -21.26 6.48 37.43
C THR A 289 -22.44 6.28 36.49
N ASP A 290 -22.54 7.14 35.49
CA ASP A 290 -23.17 6.84 34.21
C ASP A 290 -22.16 7.21 33.13
N ASP A 291 -21.47 6.19 32.62
CA ASP A 291 -20.35 6.30 31.70
C ASP A 291 -20.88 6.50 30.28
N THR A 292 -21.42 7.68 30.00
CA THR A 292 -21.59 8.18 28.63
C THR A 292 -20.73 9.42 28.45
N LYS A 293 -19.41 9.19 28.38
CA LYS A 293 -18.47 10.18 27.84
C LYS A 293 -18.89 10.50 26.40
N LYS A 294 -19.58 11.63 26.24
CA LYS A 294 -19.80 12.28 24.95
C LYS A 294 -18.42 12.50 24.33
N ALA A 295 -18.15 11.84 23.21
CA ALA A 295 -16.92 12.02 22.46
C ALA A 295 -16.76 13.51 22.12
N ASP A 296 -15.60 14.08 22.43
CA ASP A 296 -15.25 15.44 22.04
C ASP A 296 -15.19 15.49 20.50
N PRO A 297 -16.03 16.31 19.83
CA PRO A 297 -16.07 16.38 18.37
C PRO A 297 -14.75 16.87 17.75
N SER A 298 -13.81 17.41 18.54
CA SER A 298 -12.47 17.79 18.09
C SER A 298 -11.46 16.64 18.06
N LYS A 299 -11.79 15.46 18.62
CA LYS A 299 -10.91 14.31 18.70
C LYS A 299 -11.38 13.19 17.78
N SER A 300 -10.48 12.69 16.94
CA SER A 300 -10.76 11.56 16.05
C SER A 300 -10.10 10.28 16.57
N ARG A 301 -10.74 9.12 16.30
CA ARG A 301 -10.20 7.79 16.64
C ARG A 301 -9.25 7.33 15.55
N ASN A 302 -8.03 6.97 15.94
CA ASN A 302 -6.96 6.58 15.04
C ASN A 302 -6.20 5.37 15.59
N ARG A 303 -5.45 4.69 14.74
CA ARG A 303 -4.71 3.48 15.12
C ARG A 303 -3.30 3.49 14.57
N TYR A 304 -2.36 2.98 15.35
CA TYR A 304 -0.99 2.77 14.89
C TYR A 304 -0.89 1.57 13.95
N LEU A 305 -0.04 1.68 12.94
CA LEU A 305 0.14 0.69 11.88
C LEU A 305 1.63 0.54 11.53
N PHE A 306 2.13 -0.69 11.58
CA PHE A 306 3.36 -1.05 10.90
C PHE A 306 3.07 -1.65 9.54
N VAL A 307 3.87 -1.27 8.54
CA VAL A 307 3.77 -1.79 7.17
C VAL A 307 5.13 -2.27 6.72
N MET A 308 5.14 -3.41 6.04
CA MET A 308 6.28 -3.92 5.28
C MET A 308 5.82 -4.44 3.91
N ALA A 309 6.74 -4.49 2.95
CA ALA A 309 6.51 -5.13 1.67
C ALA A 309 7.54 -6.24 1.46
N GLN A 310 7.09 -7.39 0.97
CA GLN A 310 7.96 -8.53 0.64
C GLN A 310 7.68 -8.99 -0.79
N PHE A 311 8.68 -9.60 -1.40
CA PHE A 311 8.54 -10.19 -2.73
C PHE A 311 8.30 -11.69 -2.60
N ASN A 312 7.20 -12.18 -3.15
CA ASN A 312 6.88 -13.60 -3.22
C ASN A 312 6.78 -14.05 -4.70
N PRO A 313 7.76 -14.83 -5.20
CA PRO A 313 7.73 -15.35 -6.56
C PRO A 313 6.54 -16.27 -6.88
N GLU A 314 6.01 -16.98 -5.88
CA GLU A 314 4.89 -17.92 -6.08
C GLU A 314 3.59 -17.21 -6.46
N ALA A 315 3.44 -15.96 -6.02
CA ALA A 315 2.28 -15.14 -6.32
C ALA A 315 2.20 -14.68 -7.80
N LEU A 316 3.30 -14.77 -8.56
CA LEU A 316 3.31 -14.49 -10.01
C LEU A 316 2.54 -15.54 -10.83
N GLY A 317 2.27 -16.71 -10.24
CA GLY A 317 1.75 -17.90 -10.91
C GLY A 317 2.86 -18.77 -11.51
N PRO A 318 2.51 -19.93 -12.08
CA PRO A 318 3.48 -20.85 -12.66
C PRO A 318 4.26 -20.16 -13.78
N LYS A 319 5.57 -20.38 -13.79
CA LYS A 319 6.41 -19.93 -14.90
C LYS A 319 5.95 -20.66 -16.18
N PRO A 320 5.77 -19.95 -17.31
CA PRO A 320 5.42 -20.59 -18.58
C PRO A 320 6.42 -21.69 -18.93
N GLU A 321 5.92 -22.82 -19.44
CA GLU A 321 6.74 -23.97 -19.87
C GLU A 321 6.89 -23.98 -21.39
N PRO A 322 8.07 -24.35 -21.92
CA PRO A 322 8.29 -24.40 -23.36
C PRO A 322 7.39 -25.48 -24.00
N PRO A 323 6.79 -25.21 -25.17
CA PRO A 323 5.99 -26.20 -25.87
C PRO A 323 6.86 -27.39 -26.30
N VAL A 324 6.27 -28.59 -26.33
CA VAL A 324 6.95 -29.81 -26.75
C VAL A 324 6.94 -29.91 -28.28
N GLU A 325 8.11 -30.10 -28.89
CA GLU A 325 8.25 -30.23 -30.33
C GLU A 325 7.56 -31.53 -30.84
N PRO A 326 6.69 -31.45 -31.87
CA PRO A 326 6.03 -32.63 -32.39
C PRO A 326 7.02 -33.53 -33.15
N LYS A 327 6.88 -34.85 -32.99
CA LYS A 327 7.69 -35.81 -33.75
C LYS A 327 7.41 -35.64 -35.26
N PRO A 328 8.44 -35.50 -36.12
CA PRO A 328 8.25 -35.50 -37.56
C PRO A 328 7.58 -36.80 -38.02
N PHE A 329 6.71 -36.71 -39.03
CA PHE A 329 6.22 -37.92 -39.69
C PHE A 329 7.39 -38.60 -40.43
N VAL A 330 7.75 -39.80 -40.00
CA VAL A 330 8.71 -40.68 -40.66
C VAL A 330 7.96 -41.93 -41.10
N MET A 331 8.13 -42.36 -42.36
CA MET A 331 7.52 -43.61 -42.83
C MET A 331 8.07 -44.78 -42.00
N PRO A 332 7.22 -45.71 -41.52
CA PRO A 332 7.70 -46.88 -40.78
C PRO A 332 8.69 -47.69 -41.61
N GLU A 333 9.79 -48.15 -41.01
CA GLU A 333 10.77 -48.99 -41.70
C GLU A 333 10.10 -50.25 -42.27
N GLY A 334 10.23 -50.46 -43.58
CA GLY A 334 9.64 -51.59 -44.30
C GLY A 334 8.29 -51.32 -44.98
N VAL A 335 7.71 -50.12 -44.86
CA VAL A 335 6.46 -49.71 -45.54
C VAL A 335 6.75 -48.95 -46.84
N LYS A 336 6.19 -49.41 -47.97
CA LYS A 336 6.27 -48.71 -49.27
C LYS A 336 4.94 -48.04 -49.62
N PRO A 337 4.93 -46.86 -50.29
CA PRO A 337 3.72 -46.26 -50.83
C PRO A 337 3.04 -47.24 -51.80
N ALA A 338 1.71 -47.41 -51.69
CA ALA A 338 0.95 -48.15 -52.70
C ALA A 338 1.09 -47.44 -54.06
N ALA A 339 1.45 -48.19 -55.12
CA ALA A 339 1.56 -47.64 -56.46
C ALA A 339 0.17 -47.31 -57.03
N GLU A 340 0.05 -46.17 -57.72
CA GLU A 340 -1.19 -45.73 -58.37
C GLU A 340 -1.77 -46.86 -59.25
N GLY A 341 -3.00 -47.30 -58.92
CA GLY A 341 -3.79 -48.19 -59.78
C GLY A 341 -3.94 -49.66 -59.34
N GLN A 342 -3.41 -50.10 -58.19
CA GLN A 342 -3.72 -51.46 -57.69
C GLN A 342 -4.99 -51.48 -56.84
N ALA A 343 -6.12 -51.72 -57.51
CA ALA A 343 -7.32 -52.23 -56.87
C ALA A 343 -7.00 -53.56 -56.19
N ALA A 344 -7.40 -53.69 -54.93
CA ALA A 344 -7.38 -54.95 -54.21
C ALA A 344 -8.20 -55.99 -54.98
N THR A 345 -7.53 -56.95 -55.59
CA THR A 345 -8.16 -58.20 -56.03
C THR A 345 -7.69 -59.29 -55.06
N ALA A 346 -8.60 -59.69 -54.18
CA ALA A 346 -8.48 -60.91 -53.43
C ALA A 346 -8.91 -62.07 -54.34
N ASP A 347 -8.04 -63.05 -54.57
CA ASP A 347 -8.40 -64.48 -54.48
C ASP A 347 -7.18 -65.41 -54.73
N GLY A 348 -6.97 -66.39 -53.83
CA GLY A 348 -6.14 -67.58 -54.07
C GLY A 348 -5.06 -67.89 -53.00
N PRO A 349 -5.00 -69.10 -52.40
CA PRO A 349 -4.37 -69.30 -51.09
C PRO A 349 -2.90 -69.76 -51.07
N ALA A 350 -2.24 -69.34 -49.98
CA ALA A 350 -1.18 -69.99 -49.18
C ALA A 350 0.14 -70.46 -49.82
N SER A 351 1.24 -69.76 -49.51
CA SER A 351 2.34 -70.31 -48.66
C SER A 351 3.54 -69.37 -48.46
N ALA A 352 4.11 -69.48 -47.26
CA ALA A 352 5.51 -69.26 -46.86
C ALA A 352 6.07 -67.81 -46.79
N SER A 353 6.25 -67.38 -45.54
CA SER A 353 7.40 -66.57 -45.04
C SER A 353 7.88 -65.41 -45.91
N THR A 354 7.29 -64.23 -45.70
CA THR A 354 7.86 -62.93 -46.07
C THR A 354 7.30 -61.92 -45.05
N PRO A 355 8.08 -60.96 -44.50
CA PRO A 355 7.52 -59.94 -43.62
C PRO A 355 6.38 -59.27 -44.38
N ALA A 356 5.21 -59.17 -43.76
CA ALA A 356 4.05 -58.50 -44.35
C ALA A 356 4.48 -57.09 -44.78
N ASN A 357 4.64 -56.92 -46.09
CA ASN A 357 4.87 -55.67 -46.78
C ASN A 357 3.59 -54.86 -46.60
N THR A 358 3.46 -54.22 -45.45
CA THR A 358 2.30 -53.44 -45.06
C THR A 358 2.37 -52.18 -45.90
N THR A 359 1.52 -52.05 -46.91
CA THR A 359 1.43 -50.84 -47.75
C THR A 359 0.45 -49.89 -47.09
N MET A 360 0.88 -48.68 -46.75
CA MET A 360 -0.04 -47.59 -46.37
C MET A 360 -0.66 -46.98 -47.63
N GLY A 361 -1.96 -46.71 -47.58
CA GLY A 361 -2.67 -46.06 -48.68
C GLY A 361 -2.19 -44.61 -48.86
N GLU A 362 -2.23 -44.09 -50.09
CA GLU A 362 -1.85 -42.70 -50.38
C GLU A 362 -2.64 -41.69 -49.53
N ALA A 363 -3.93 -41.97 -49.29
CA ALA A 363 -4.79 -41.19 -48.40
C ALA A 363 -4.31 -41.19 -46.94
N GLU A 364 -3.77 -42.30 -46.43
CA GLU A 364 -3.25 -42.40 -45.06
C GLU A 364 -1.93 -41.64 -44.90
N ILE A 365 -1.06 -41.67 -45.93
CA ILE A 365 0.18 -40.90 -45.97
C ILE A 365 -0.12 -39.39 -46.05
N ALA A 366 -1.09 -38.99 -46.88
CA ALA A 366 -1.53 -37.61 -46.98
C ALA A 366 -2.11 -37.09 -45.65
N ALA A 367 -2.99 -37.87 -44.99
CA ALA A 367 -3.55 -37.53 -43.69
C ALA A 367 -2.47 -37.42 -42.59
N ALA A 368 -1.47 -38.32 -42.58
CA ALA A 368 -0.40 -38.27 -41.60
C ALA A 368 0.55 -37.07 -41.80
N ARG A 369 0.82 -36.69 -43.05
CA ARG A 369 1.58 -35.46 -43.37
C ARG A 369 0.80 -34.20 -42.99
N GLU A 370 -0.50 -34.16 -43.26
CA GLU A 370 -1.36 -33.04 -42.87
C GLU A 370 -1.42 -32.90 -41.34
N ALA A 371 -1.60 -34.00 -40.61
CA ALA A 371 -1.57 -34.00 -39.15
C ALA A 371 -0.22 -33.51 -38.59
N ALA A 372 0.91 -33.92 -39.20
CA ALA A 372 2.23 -33.43 -38.82
C ALA A 372 2.40 -31.92 -39.12
N ALA A 373 1.92 -31.44 -40.26
CA ALA A 373 1.94 -30.01 -40.61
C ALA A 373 1.07 -29.17 -39.66
N GLN A 374 -0.13 -29.65 -39.30
CA GLN A 374 -1.00 -29.02 -38.30
C GLN A 374 -0.35 -29.02 -36.91
N ALA A 375 0.33 -30.10 -36.51
CA ALA A 375 1.06 -30.17 -35.26
C ALA A 375 2.22 -29.17 -35.21
N GLN A 376 2.97 -29.02 -36.31
CA GLN A 376 4.02 -28.00 -36.44
C GLN A 376 3.46 -26.58 -36.40
N ALA A 377 2.34 -26.31 -37.08
CA ALA A 377 1.69 -25.01 -37.03
C ALA A 377 1.25 -24.64 -35.61
N LYS A 378 0.62 -25.57 -34.89
CA LYS A 378 0.26 -25.41 -33.47
C LYS A 378 1.49 -25.20 -32.58
N PHE A 379 2.59 -25.92 -32.83
CA PHE A 379 3.84 -25.73 -32.10
C PHE A 379 4.43 -24.34 -32.30
N LEU A 380 4.43 -23.81 -33.53
CA LEU A 380 4.92 -22.46 -33.83
C LEU A 380 4.07 -21.39 -33.14
N GLU A 381 2.74 -21.54 -33.14
CA GLU A 381 1.82 -20.66 -32.43
C GLU A 381 2.03 -20.73 -30.91
N ALA A 382 2.10 -21.94 -30.35
CA ALA A 382 2.39 -22.15 -28.93
C ALA A 382 3.77 -21.59 -28.54
N THR A 383 4.76 -21.65 -29.44
CA THR A 383 6.09 -21.07 -29.21
C THR A 383 6.06 -19.54 -29.19
N ARG A 384 5.26 -18.91 -30.06
CA ARG A 384 5.04 -17.45 -30.01
C ARG A 384 4.38 -17.06 -28.70
N LYS A 385 3.26 -17.70 -28.37
CA LYS A 385 2.54 -17.47 -27.12
C LYS A 385 3.43 -17.68 -25.89
N TYR A 386 4.21 -18.76 -25.86
CA TYR A 386 5.17 -19.03 -24.78
C TYR A 386 6.19 -17.90 -24.62
N LYS A 387 6.73 -17.36 -25.72
CA LYS A 387 7.69 -16.24 -25.66
C LYS A 387 7.05 -14.97 -25.11
N ASP A 388 5.82 -14.67 -25.54
CA ASP A 388 5.08 -13.50 -25.07
C ASP A 388 4.71 -13.66 -23.59
N ASP A 389 4.14 -14.80 -23.20
CA ASP A 389 3.78 -15.12 -21.81
C ASP A 389 5.02 -15.12 -20.89
N LEU A 390 6.17 -15.62 -21.36
CA LEU A 390 7.43 -15.62 -20.61
C LEU A 390 7.94 -14.19 -20.40
N ARG A 391 7.89 -13.35 -21.43
CA ARG A 391 8.29 -11.95 -21.33
C ARG A 391 7.40 -11.20 -20.34
N ASP A 392 6.08 -11.36 -20.43
CA ASP A 392 5.13 -10.73 -19.52
C ASP A 392 5.33 -11.20 -18.07
N TRP A 393 5.68 -12.48 -17.88
CA TRP A 393 6.03 -13.02 -16.55
C TRP A 393 7.32 -12.39 -16.01
N GLU A 394 8.37 -12.27 -16.82
CA GLU A 394 9.65 -11.65 -16.43
C GLU A 394 9.49 -10.15 -16.14
N ASP A 395 8.70 -9.44 -16.93
CA ASP A 395 8.41 -8.01 -16.73
C ASP A 395 7.63 -7.79 -15.43
N ARG A 396 6.60 -8.60 -15.14
CA ARG A 396 5.86 -8.56 -13.85
C ARG A 396 6.77 -8.84 -12.66
N LYS A 397 7.66 -9.82 -12.76
CA LYS A 397 8.65 -10.12 -11.72
C LYS A 397 9.53 -8.90 -11.43
N LEU A 398 10.10 -8.30 -12.47
CA LEU A 398 10.98 -7.14 -12.33
C LEU A 398 10.25 -5.92 -11.76
N GLU A 399 9.00 -5.70 -12.16
CA GLU A 399 8.16 -4.64 -11.63
C GLU A 399 7.85 -4.84 -10.14
N GLY A 400 7.49 -6.07 -9.75
CA GLY A 400 7.24 -6.43 -8.35
C GLY A 400 8.47 -6.25 -7.46
N GLU A 401 9.65 -6.72 -7.88
CA GLU A 401 10.91 -6.52 -7.15
C GLU A 401 11.25 -5.03 -6.98
N ARG A 402 11.05 -4.23 -8.04
CA ARG A 402 11.26 -2.78 -7.99
C ARG A 402 10.28 -2.11 -7.04
N GLN A 403 9.01 -2.49 -7.07
CA GLN A 403 7.96 -1.94 -6.23
C GLN A 403 8.23 -2.24 -4.75
N VAL A 404 8.57 -3.48 -4.40
CA VAL A 404 8.97 -3.87 -3.03
C VAL A 404 10.14 -3.03 -2.54
N LYS A 405 11.17 -2.81 -3.38
CA LYS A 405 12.32 -1.97 -3.02
C LYS A 405 11.90 -0.52 -2.71
N GLN A 406 11.03 0.07 -3.53
CA GLN A 406 10.53 1.43 -3.35
C GLN A 406 9.65 1.55 -2.11
N LEU A 407 8.72 0.61 -1.90
CA LEU A 407 7.83 0.57 -0.73
C LEU A 407 8.64 0.42 0.56
N ASN A 408 9.58 -0.51 0.60
CA ASN A 408 10.43 -0.67 1.79
C ASN A 408 11.33 0.54 2.03
N GLN A 409 11.63 1.36 1.02
CA GLN A 409 12.37 2.63 1.23
C GLN A 409 11.45 3.67 1.87
N ARG A 410 10.20 3.75 1.40
CA ARG A 410 9.14 4.59 1.99
C ARG A 410 8.85 4.22 3.44
N PHE A 411 8.77 2.92 3.73
CA PHE A 411 8.45 2.37 5.06
C PHE A 411 9.65 2.24 6.00
N ALA A 412 10.88 2.53 5.54
CA ALA A 412 12.11 2.20 6.29
C ALA A 412 12.14 2.85 7.66
N ASP A 413 11.83 4.15 7.73
CA ASP A 413 12.09 4.96 8.92
C ASP A 413 10.82 5.31 9.71
N TRP A 414 9.64 4.88 9.26
CA TRP A 414 8.36 5.34 9.79
C TRP A 414 7.39 4.19 10.09
N TYR A 415 6.65 4.32 11.19
CA TYR A 415 5.37 3.66 11.36
C TYR A 415 4.25 4.71 11.33
N TYR A 416 3.04 4.26 11.00
CA TYR A 416 2.00 5.13 10.49
C TYR A 416 0.82 5.18 11.45
N VAL A 417 0.01 6.22 11.28
CA VAL A 417 -1.29 6.35 11.93
C VAL A 417 -2.36 6.42 10.84
N ILE A 418 -3.36 5.55 10.97
CA ILE A 418 -4.52 5.48 10.08
C ILE A 418 -5.81 5.80 10.86
N SER A 419 -6.88 6.18 10.16
CA SER A 419 -8.17 6.38 10.81
C SER A 419 -8.75 5.04 11.31
N ALA A 420 -9.56 5.10 12.36
CA ALA A 420 -10.28 3.91 12.84
C ALA A 420 -11.24 3.36 11.76
N GLU A 421 -11.82 4.21 10.92
CA GLU A 421 -12.68 3.80 9.81
C GLU A 421 -11.92 2.96 8.77
N SER A 422 -10.70 3.37 8.41
CA SER A 422 -9.84 2.57 7.54
C SER A 422 -9.50 1.22 8.18
N PHE A 423 -9.27 1.18 9.49
CA PHE A 423 -9.04 -0.08 10.19
C PHE A 423 -10.28 -0.99 10.21
N ASP A 424 -11.46 -0.43 10.51
CA ASP A 424 -12.72 -1.18 10.59
C ASP A 424 -13.08 -1.83 9.24
N ALA A 425 -12.74 -1.17 8.12
CA ALA A 425 -12.89 -1.73 6.78
C ALA A 425 -11.98 -2.95 6.53
N LEU A 426 -10.82 -3.03 7.21
CA LEU A 426 -9.78 -4.04 6.96
C LEU A 426 -9.87 -5.25 7.89
N GLN A 427 -10.36 -5.07 9.12
CA GLN A 427 -10.44 -6.13 10.12
C GLN A 427 -11.76 -6.94 10.02
N GLN A 428 -12.20 -7.19 8.79
CA GLN A 428 -13.42 -7.95 8.48
C GLN A 428 -13.29 -9.38 9.03
N GLY A 429 -14.26 -9.80 9.84
CA GLY A 429 -14.32 -11.16 10.38
C GLY A 429 -15.20 -12.06 9.51
N ARG A 430 -15.18 -13.38 9.76
CA ARG A 430 -15.98 -14.32 8.96
C ARG A 430 -17.47 -13.96 8.90
N LYS A 431 -18.02 -13.49 10.03
CA LYS A 431 -19.44 -13.11 10.16
C LYS A 431 -19.83 -11.90 9.30
N THR A 432 -18.89 -11.04 8.91
CA THR A 432 -19.17 -9.90 8.03
C THR A 432 -18.94 -10.26 6.57
N LEU A 433 -17.94 -11.10 6.30
CA LEU A 433 -17.59 -11.58 4.96
C LEU A 433 -18.60 -12.59 4.39
N VAL A 434 -19.45 -13.19 5.22
CA VAL A 434 -20.37 -14.25 4.81
C VAL A 434 -21.81 -13.88 5.12
N GLN A 435 -22.73 -14.24 4.22
CA GLN A 435 -24.17 -14.09 4.38
C GLN A 435 -24.88 -15.42 4.04
N PRO A 436 -26.05 -15.70 4.63
CA PRO A 436 -26.82 -16.89 4.30
C PRO A 436 -27.26 -16.88 2.83
N LYS A 437 -27.23 -18.04 2.20
CA LYS A 437 -27.64 -18.18 0.79
C LYS A 437 -29.15 -18.00 0.66
N SER A 438 -29.59 -17.11 -0.25
CA SER A 438 -31.02 -16.91 -0.52
C SER A 438 -31.59 -18.10 -1.30
N ALA A 439 -32.85 -18.47 -1.01
CA ALA A 439 -33.51 -19.64 -1.62
C ALA A 439 -33.66 -19.56 -3.15
N GLU A 440 -33.57 -18.37 -3.75
CA GLU A 440 -33.57 -18.15 -5.21
C GLU A 440 -32.23 -18.47 -5.90
N GLU A 441 -31.09 -18.38 -5.19
CA GLU A 441 -29.75 -18.65 -5.74
C GLU A 441 -29.30 -20.11 -5.55
N ALA A 442 -30.16 -20.95 -4.94
CA ALA A 442 -29.93 -22.38 -4.79
C ALA A 442 -30.16 -23.18 -6.10
N THR A 443 -30.80 -22.57 -7.09
CA THR A 443 -31.19 -23.24 -8.36
C THR A 443 -30.23 -23.03 -9.53
N GLU A 444 -29.30 -22.07 -9.47
CA GLU A 444 -28.28 -21.89 -10.50
C GLU A 444 -26.91 -22.32 -10.00
N GLY A 445 -26.54 -23.56 -10.29
CA GLY A 445 -25.22 -24.10 -10.01
C GLY A 445 -24.14 -23.38 -10.82
N ARG A 446 -23.46 -22.39 -10.20
CA ARG A 446 -22.20 -21.86 -10.75
C ARG A 446 -21.09 -22.91 -10.60
N PRO A 447 -20.27 -23.15 -11.64
CA PRO A 447 -19.19 -24.12 -11.58
C PRO A 447 -18.13 -23.72 -10.55
N GLN A 448 -17.70 -24.70 -9.77
CA GLN A 448 -16.73 -24.57 -8.69
C GLN A 448 -15.32 -24.35 -9.26
N ILE A 449 -14.65 -23.27 -8.85
CA ILE A 449 -13.21 -23.09 -9.07
C ILE A 449 -12.52 -23.54 -7.77
N PRO A 450 -11.64 -24.56 -7.80
CA PRO A 450 -10.91 -24.97 -6.61
C PRO A 450 -10.02 -23.81 -6.13
N ALA A 451 -10.04 -23.55 -4.82
CA ALA A 451 -9.17 -22.57 -4.20
C ALA A 451 -7.70 -22.94 -4.47
N PRO A 452 -6.89 -22.04 -5.08
CA PRO A 452 -5.46 -22.29 -5.19
C PRO A 452 -4.84 -22.29 -3.80
N THR A 453 -3.95 -23.24 -3.53
CA THR A 453 -3.13 -23.26 -2.31
C THR A 453 -2.29 -21.99 -2.30
N ALA A 454 -2.57 -21.08 -1.37
CA ALA A 454 -1.92 -19.79 -1.28
C ALA A 454 -1.03 -19.71 -0.03
N PRO A 455 0.01 -18.85 -0.05
CA PRO A 455 1.08 -18.83 0.93
C PRO A 455 0.56 -18.50 2.33
N VAL A 456 1.17 -19.13 3.34
CA VAL A 456 0.95 -18.84 4.76
C VAL A 456 1.51 -17.43 5.05
N ILE A 457 0.83 -16.66 5.90
CA ILE A 457 1.39 -15.43 6.46
C ILE A 457 2.75 -15.83 7.07
N PRO A 458 3.88 -15.24 6.64
CA PRO A 458 5.16 -15.60 7.24
C PRO A 458 5.09 -15.35 8.75
N GLU A 459 5.37 -16.40 9.54
CA GLU A 459 5.40 -16.36 11.01
C GLU A 459 6.35 -15.29 11.57
#